data_AF-A0AAX3SQI0-F1
#
_entry.id   AF-A0AAX3SQI0-F1
#
_cell.length_a   1.000
_cell.length_b   1.000
_cell.length_c   1.000
_cell.angle_alpha   90.00
_cell.angle_beta   90.00
_cell.angle_gamma   90.00
#
_symmetry.space_group_name_H-M   'P 1'
#
loop_
_entity.id
_entity.type
_entity.pdbx_description
1 polymer ?
#
loop_
_entity_poly.entity_id
_entity_poly.type
_entity_poly.pdbx_seq_one_letter_code
_entity_poly.pdbx_strand_id
1 'polypeptide(L)'
;MDALLRDLRTAPAPALMAVSGAGFISLAISPPATPGLSLCGSLSSVTLADLSPLVLDGHTLGILGVAWLAMVLAMMPLLALRQVRHAMRSSVARRRLPAAGLLLAGYALVWMAAGLVMVPLAALLHAAAHPALILACIAVAVLWSSSPAGTRAHNACHRLYPVAASGPTANRDSLQHGLRTGVACATACWPWMLAPFAFPAAWHLPAMAVAAVLLFVERTGPSLRPAWRLPYVLRRLLHGKPRTSLGRATRH
;
A
#
# COMPACT_ATOMS: atom_id res chain seq x y z
N MET A 1 22.77 -3.55 1.56
CA MET A 1 21.88 -3.18 2.68
C MET A 1 22.13 -1.73 3.08
N ASP A 2 23.39 -1.31 3.14
CA ASP A 2 23.81 0.04 3.55
C ASP A 2 23.27 1.18 2.68
N ALA A 3 23.13 0.97 1.36
CA ALA A 3 22.52 1.96 0.47
C ALA A 3 21.03 2.20 0.78
N LEU A 4 20.28 1.14 1.10
CA LEU A 4 18.86 1.24 1.48
C LEU A 4 18.71 1.92 2.85
N LEU A 5 19.56 1.57 3.82
CA LEU A 5 19.56 2.19 5.13
C LEU A 5 19.90 3.68 5.07
N ARG A 6 20.87 4.07 4.24
CA ARG A 6 21.15 5.49 3.96
C ARG A 6 19.94 6.17 3.34
N ASP A 7 19.29 5.53 2.37
CA ASP A 7 18.13 6.09 1.69
C ASP A 7 16.94 6.33 2.65
N LEU A 8 16.72 5.42 3.61
CA LEU A 8 15.70 5.52 4.66
C LEU A 8 15.98 6.60 5.71
N ARG A 9 17.24 7.04 5.86
CA ARG A 9 17.62 8.13 6.78
C ARG A 9 17.45 9.52 6.16
N THR A 10 17.29 9.60 4.84
CA THR A 10 17.15 10.89 4.13
C THR A 10 15.70 11.30 3.94
N ALA A 11 15.43 12.60 4.00
CA ALA A 11 14.10 13.13 3.72
C ALA A 11 13.61 12.67 2.32
N PRO A 12 12.35 12.25 2.18
CA PRO A 12 11.25 12.32 3.17
C PRO A 12 11.03 11.02 3.99
N ALA A 13 11.94 10.05 3.94
CA ALA A 13 11.70 8.71 4.49
C ALA A 13 11.38 8.68 6.00
N PRO A 14 12.08 9.41 6.89
CA PRO A 14 11.74 9.41 8.32
C PRO A 14 10.31 9.88 8.61
N ALA A 15 9.83 10.89 7.90
CA ALA A 15 8.46 11.39 8.08
C ALA A 15 7.43 10.34 7.63
N LEU A 16 7.66 9.67 6.50
CA LEU A 16 6.76 8.61 6.02
C LEU A 16 6.78 7.38 6.96
N MET A 17 7.95 7.04 7.52
CA MET A 17 8.05 5.99 8.55
C MET A 17 7.30 6.39 9.82
N ALA A 18 7.39 7.65 10.25
CA ALA A 18 6.65 8.15 11.41
C ALA A 18 5.14 8.10 11.19
N VAL A 19 4.65 8.49 10.00
CA VAL A 19 3.22 8.38 9.65
C VAL A 19 2.76 6.91 9.64
N SER A 20 3.52 6.01 9.02
CA SER A 20 3.23 4.57 9.05
C SER A 20 3.23 4.00 10.47
N GLY A 21 4.24 4.35 11.27
CA GLY A 21 4.35 3.93 12.66
C GLY A 21 3.19 4.43 13.51
N ALA A 22 2.81 5.71 13.35
CA ALA A 22 1.64 6.28 14.02
C ALA A 22 0.36 5.54 13.62
N GLY A 23 0.17 5.22 12.33
CA GLY A 23 -0.98 4.44 11.87
C GLY A 23 -1.05 3.05 12.53
N PHE A 24 0.07 2.31 12.57
CA PHE A 24 0.13 1.01 13.26
C PHE A 24 -0.11 1.13 14.77
N ILE A 25 0.43 2.16 15.43
CA ILE A 25 0.21 2.41 16.86
C ILE A 25 -1.26 2.72 17.14
N SER A 26 -1.89 3.57 16.33
CA SER A 26 -3.32 3.89 16.44
C SER A 26 -4.19 2.65 16.29
N LEU A 27 -3.87 1.77 15.33
CA LEU A 27 -4.57 0.49 15.15
C LEU A 27 -4.33 -0.48 16.33
N ALA A 28 -3.11 -0.51 16.89
CA ALA A 28 -2.76 -1.41 17.99
C ALA A 28 -3.45 -1.03 19.32
N ILE A 29 -3.61 0.27 19.59
CA ILE A 29 -4.23 0.78 20.82
C ILE A 29 -5.76 0.71 20.76
N SER A 30 -6.33 0.39 19.60
CA SER A 30 -7.78 0.29 19.38
C SER A 30 -8.24 -1.19 19.47
N PRO A 31 -8.56 -1.73 20.67
CA PRO A 31 -8.88 -3.15 20.85
C PRO A 31 -10.08 -3.58 20.01
N PRO A 32 -10.15 -4.80 19.46
CA PRO A 32 -11.31 -5.23 18.68
C PRO A 32 -12.59 -5.14 19.51
N ALA A 33 -13.59 -4.39 19.03
CA ALA A 33 -14.88 -4.28 19.72
C ALA A 33 -15.71 -5.56 19.48
N THR A 34 -16.18 -6.17 20.56
CA THR A 34 -17.11 -7.30 20.55
C THR A 34 -18.48 -6.84 21.05
N PRO A 35 -19.60 -7.11 20.35
CA PRO A 35 -19.75 -7.89 19.12
C PRO A 35 -19.75 -7.01 17.84
N GLY A 36 -18.87 -7.29 16.86
CA GLY A 36 -18.85 -6.62 15.56
C GLY A 36 -17.71 -7.10 14.63
N LEU A 37 -17.83 -6.88 13.32
CA LEU A 37 -16.74 -7.12 12.35
C LEU A 37 -15.69 -6.04 12.56
N SER A 38 -14.61 -6.36 13.26
CA SER A 38 -13.48 -5.46 13.50
C SER A 38 -12.58 -5.43 12.27
N LEU A 39 -12.90 -4.55 11.31
CA LEU A 39 -12.12 -4.41 10.08
C LEU A 39 -10.77 -3.71 10.34
N CYS A 40 -10.66 -2.83 11.33
CA CYS A 40 -9.40 -2.14 11.65
C CYS A 40 -9.26 -1.84 13.16
N GLY A 41 -9.59 -2.81 14.02
CA GLY A 41 -9.66 -2.61 15.49
C GLY A 41 -11.01 -2.06 15.95
N SER A 42 -11.13 -1.54 17.19
CA SER A 42 -12.38 -0.92 17.70
C SER A 42 -12.86 0.27 16.88
N LEU A 43 -11.98 0.86 16.05
CA LEU A 43 -12.31 2.01 15.21
C LEU A 43 -13.39 1.70 14.16
N SER A 44 -13.75 0.44 13.94
CA SER A 44 -14.86 0.05 13.06
C SER A 44 -15.43 -1.31 13.47
N SER A 45 -16.18 -1.36 14.56
CA SER A 45 -17.11 -2.47 14.79
C SER A 45 -18.38 -2.21 13.99
N VAL A 46 -18.55 -2.98 12.91
CA VAL A 46 -19.71 -2.87 12.03
C VAL A 46 -20.31 -4.27 11.85
N THR A 47 -21.62 -4.41 11.80
CA THR A 47 -22.25 -5.70 11.51
C THR A 47 -22.46 -5.87 10.01
N LEU A 48 -22.71 -7.10 9.56
CA LEU A 48 -23.03 -7.36 8.15
C LEU A 48 -24.32 -6.67 7.70
N ALA A 49 -25.25 -6.43 8.63
CA ALA A 49 -26.50 -5.72 8.37
C ALA A 49 -26.26 -4.21 8.12
N ASP A 50 -25.32 -3.62 8.84
CA ASP A 50 -24.93 -2.21 8.69
C ASP A 50 -24.21 -1.94 7.36
N LEU A 51 -23.71 -2.97 6.68
CA LEU A 51 -23.10 -2.87 5.35
C LEU A 51 -24.13 -2.99 4.21
N SER A 52 -25.42 -3.16 4.54
CA SER A 52 -26.46 -3.16 3.50
C SER A 52 -26.60 -1.75 2.90
N PRO A 53 -26.74 -1.62 1.57
CA PRO A 53 -26.85 -0.31 0.91
C PRO A 53 -28.09 0.47 1.34
N LEU A 54 -29.04 -0.18 2.01
CA LEU A 54 -30.27 0.41 2.55
C LEU A 54 -30.10 1.01 3.96
N VAL A 55 -29.04 0.64 4.69
CA VAL A 55 -28.80 1.00 6.11
C VAL A 55 -27.53 1.85 6.29
N LEU A 56 -26.79 2.14 5.20
CA LEU A 56 -25.57 2.95 5.22
C LEU A 56 -25.86 4.40 5.65
N ASP A 57 -25.85 4.65 6.96
CA ASP A 57 -26.01 5.98 7.53
C ASP A 57 -24.68 6.75 7.54
N GLY A 58 -24.76 8.08 7.70
CA GLY A 58 -23.57 8.94 7.67
C GLY A 58 -22.56 8.62 8.79
N HIS A 59 -23.05 8.09 9.91
CA HIS A 59 -22.22 7.71 11.05
C HIS A 59 -21.37 6.46 10.75
N THR A 60 -21.98 5.41 10.20
CA THR A 60 -21.29 4.18 9.78
C THR A 60 -20.27 4.47 8.68
N LEU A 61 -20.62 5.33 7.72
CA LEU A 61 -19.69 5.80 6.69
C LEU A 61 -18.50 6.57 7.26
N GLY A 62 -18.73 7.42 8.27
CA GLY A 62 -17.67 8.15 8.97
C GLY A 62 -16.70 7.22 9.67
N ILE A 63 -17.22 6.26 10.44
CA ILE A 63 -16.46 5.24 11.17
C ILE A 63 -15.59 4.41 10.20
N LEU A 64 -16.20 3.84 9.16
CA LEU A 64 -15.49 3.07 8.13
C LEU A 64 -14.44 3.90 7.40
N GLY A 65 -14.75 5.16 7.11
CA GLY A 65 -13.81 6.09 6.47
C GLY A 65 -12.58 6.37 7.34
N VAL A 66 -12.76 6.58 8.64
CA VAL A 66 -11.65 6.81 9.59
C VAL A 66 -10.78 5.56 9.76
N ALA A 67 -11.40 4.39 9.93
CA ALA A 67 -10.67 3.13 10.03
C ALA A 67 -9.89 2.82 8.75
N TRP A 68 -10.52 2.99 7.59
CA TRP A 68 -9.87 2.83 6.30
C TRP A 68 -8.70 3.80 6.13
N LEU A 69 -8.89 5.07 6.52
CA LEU A 69 -7.81 6.06 6.51
C LEU A 69 -6.65 5.65 7.44
N ALA A 70 -6.94 5.16 8.65
CA ALA A 70 -5.92 4.68 9.58
C ALA A 70 -5.11 3.51 8.97
N MET A 71 -5.79 2.58 8.30
CA MET A 71 -5.15 1.49 7.56
C MET A 71 -4.25 2.00 6.42
N VAL A 72 -4.77 2.94 5.61
CA VAL A 72 -4.02 3.56 4.52
C VAL A 72 -2.77 4.25 5.07
N LEU A 73 -2.90 5.02 6.15
CA LEU A 73 -1.77 5.68 6.81
C LEU A 73 -0.77 4.69 7.40
N ALA A 74 -1.21 3.54 7.93
CA ALA A 74 -0.31 2.52 8.44
C ALA A 74 0.55 1.92 7.33
N MET A 75 -0.07 1.48 6.24
CA MET A 75 0.61 0.62 5.27
C MET A 75 1.23 1.37 4.11
N MET A 76 0.60 2.45 3.64
CA MET A 76 0.86 2.99 2.30
C MET A 76 1.88 4.14 2.18
N PRO A 77 2.18 4.98 3.20
CA PRO A 77 3.10 6.11 3.05
C PRO A 77 4.49 5.69 2.53
N LEU A 78 5.03 4.58 3.03
CA LEU A 78 6.36 4.11 2.62
C LEU A 78 6.42 3.63 1.17
N LEU A 79 5.31 3.13 0.61
CA LEU A 79 5.25 2.68 -0.78
C LEU A 79 5.27 3.85 -1.78
N ALA A 80 5.00 5.07 -1.32
CA ALA A 80 5.06 6.30 -2.10
C ALA A 80 6.40 7.04 -1.98
N LEU A 81 7.38 6.52 -1.23
CA LEU A 81 8.64 7.20 -0.91
C LEU A 81 9.37 7.72 -2.15
N ARG A 82 9.51 6.88 -3.18
CA ARG A 82 10.25 7.25 -4.40
C ARG A 82 9.57 8.37 -5.17
N GLN A 83 8.24 8.36 -5.20
CA GLN A 83 7.38 9.31 -5.91
C GLN A 83 7.38 10.66 -5.20
N VAL A 84 7.23 10.66 -3.88
CA VAL A 84 7.34 11.88 -3.06
C VAL A 84 8.72 12.50 -3.23
N ARG A 85 9.79 11.69 -3.16
CA ARG A 85 11.16 12.19 -3.36
C ARG A 85 11.37 12.78 -4.75
N HIS A 86 10.83 12.15 -5.79
CA HIS A 86 10.87 12.67 -7.16
C HIS A 86 10.14 14.02 -7.28
N ALA A 87 8.93 14.14 -6.73
CA ALA A 87 8.17 15.40 -6.75
C ALA A 87 8.90 16.52 -5.99
N MET A 88 9.50 16.21 -4.83
CA MET A 88 10.29 17.17 -4.06
C MET A 88 11.55 17.61 -4.81
N ARG A 89 12.25 16.70 -5.50
CA ARG A 89 13.47 17.04 -6.27
C ARG A 89 13.16 17.82 -7.54
N SER A 90 12.00 17.56 -8.15
CA SER A 90 11.55 18.24 -9.36
C SER A 90 11.02 19.66 -9.07
N SER A 91 10.76 19.99 -7.81
CA SER A 91 10.17 21.26 -7.37
C SER A 91 11.22 22.24 -6.82
N VAL A 92 10.97 23.54 -6.98
CA VAL A 92 11.77 24.59 -6.31
C VAL A 92 11.70 24.47 -4.78
N ALA A 93 12.72 24.95 -4.06
CA ALA A 93 12.89 24.75 -2.62
C ALA A 93 11.63 25.07 -1.78
N ARG A 94 10.98 26.21 -2.05
CA ARG A 94 9.74 26.64 -1.35
C ARG A 94 8.52 25.76 -1.64
N ARG A 95 8.55 24.96 -2.72
CA ARG A 95 7.42 24.16 -3.22
C ARG A 95 7.57 22.67 -2.96
N ARG A 96 8.68 22.21 -2.38
CA ARG A 96 8.93 20.79 -2.10
C ARG A 96 7.86 20.16 -1.23
N LEU A 97 7.49 20.82 -0.13
CA LEU A 97 6.46 20.33 0.79
C LEU A 97 5.05 20.38 0.17
N PRO A 98 4.61 21.49 -0.46
CA PRO A 98 3.34 21.50 -1.20
C PRO A 98 3.24 20.42 -2.29
N ALA A 99 4.31 20.19 -3.05
CA ALA A 99 4.32 19.15 -4.10
C ALA A 99 4.19 17.75 -3.50
N ALA A 100 4.91 17.46 -2.41
CA ALA A 100 4.76 16.22 -1.66
C ALA A 100 3.33 16.04 -1.11
N GLY A 101 2.76 17.09 -0.52
CA GLY A 101 1.41 17.08 0.03
C GLY A 101 0.34 16.83 -1.03
N LEU A 102 0.40 17.50 -2.18
CA LEU A 102 -0.54 17.30 -3.28
C LEU A 102 -0.44 15.91 -3.91
N LEU A 103 0.78 15.38 -4.05
CA LEU A 103 0.99 14.00 -4.50
C LEU A 103 0.38 13.01 -3.50
N LEU A 104 0.64 13.18 -2.21
CA LEU A 104 0.08 12.33 -1.16
C LEU A 104 -1.44 12.46 -1.09
N ALA A 105 -2.00 13.64 -1.32
CA ALA A 105 -3.45 13.84 -1.38
C ALA A 105 -4.08 13.08 -2.55
N GLY A 106 -3.51 13.16 -3.75
CA GLY A 106 -3.99 12.38 -4.90
C GLY A 106 -3.82 10.87 -4.69
N TYR A 107 -2.72 10.46 -4.08
CA TYR A 107 -2.48 9.07 -3.73
C TYR A 107 -3.50 8.55 -2.70
N ALA A 108 -3.76 9.33 -1.65
CA ALA A 108 -4.75 9.01 -0.63
C ALA A 108 -6.17 8.96 -1.20
N LEU A 109 -6.54 9.88 -2.11
CA LEU A 109 -7.86 9.89 -2.74
C LEU A 109 -8.16 8.58 -3.47
N VAL A 110 -7.20 8.03 -4.20
CA VAL A 110 -7.38 6.73 -4.87
C VAL A 110 -7.56 5.60 -3.85
N TRP A 111 -6.79 5.61 -2.76
CA TRP A 111 -6.97 4.62 -1.71
C TRP A 111 -8.31 4.74 -1.01
N MET A 112 -8.79 5.96 -0.71
CA MET A 112 -10.14 6.18 -0.18
C MET A 112 -11.21 5.62 -1.12
N ALA A 113 -11.08 5.87 -2.43
CA ALA A 113 -11.97 5.30 -3.43
C ALA A 113 -11.88 3.77 -3.52
N ALA A 114 -10.68 3.19 -3.37
CA ALA A 114 -10.50 1.74 -3.34
C ALA A 114 -11.21 1.11 -2.11
N GLY A 115 -11.31 1.85 -1.00
CA GLY A 115 -12.05 1.43 0.19
C GLY A 115 -13.52 1.10 -0.09
N LEU A 116 -14.18 1.81 -1.00
CA LEU A 116 -15.58 1.53 -1.37
C LEU A 116 -15.78 0.09 -1.89
N VAL A 117 -14.75 -0.50 -2.49
CA VAL A 117 -14.78 -1.88 -3.02
C VAL A 117 -14.13 -2.86 -2.03
N MET A 118 -13.02 -2.46 -1.40
CA MET A 118 -12.25 -3.36 -0.55
C MET A 118 -12.90 -3.60 0.82
N VAL A 119 -13.56 -2.59 1.41
CA VAL A 119 -14.25 -2.72 2.71
C VAL A 119 -15.36 -3.77 2.68
N PRO A 120 -16.32 -3.76 1.73
CA PRO A 120 -17.34 -4.82 1.70
C PRO A 120 -16.74 -6.20 1.42
N LEU A 121 -15.72 -6.29 0.57
CA LEU A 121 -15.03 -7.57 0.31
C LEU A 121 -14.30 -8.09 1.54
N ALA A 122 -13.65 -7.21 2.29
CA ALA A 122 -13.00 -7.52 3.56
C ALA A 122 -14.02 -8.01 4.61
N ALA A 123 -15.18 -7.38 4.69
CA ALA A 123 -16.26 -7.82 5.58
C ALA A 123 -16.78 -9.22 5.22
N LEU A 124 -16.97 -9.51 3.93
CA LEU A 124 -17.37 -10.85 3.46
C LEU A 124 -16.31 -11.91 3.81
N LEU A 125 -15.03 -11.60 3.61
CA LEU A 125 -13.93 -12.50 3.97
C LEU A 125 -13.89 -12.77 5.48
N HIS A 126 -14.05 -11.73 6.29
CA HIS A 126 -14.02 -11.85 7.75
C HIS A 126 -15.22 -12.63 8.29
N ALA A 127 -16.41 -12.38 7.74
CA ALA A 127 -17.64 -13.05 8.16
C ALA A 127 -17.69 -14.53 7.82
N ALA A 128 -17.05 -14.94 6.71
CA ALA A 128 -16.97 -16.34 6.34
C ALA A 128 -16.11 -17.17 7.32
N ALA A 129 -15.16 -16.53 8.02
CA ALA A 129 -14.37 -17.09 9.13
C ALA A 129 -13.79 -18.50 8.91
N HIS A 130 -13.47 -18.86 7.66
CA HIS A 130 -13.06 -20.22 7.30
C HIS A 130 -11.53 -20.31 7.09
N PRO A 131 -10.81 -21.25 7.75
CA PRO A 131 -9.35 -21.31 7.67
C PRO A 131 -8.82 -21.55 6.26
N ALA A 132 -9.57 -22.26 5.41
CA ALA A 132 -9.22 -22.44 4.00
C ALA A 132 -9.13 -21.12 3.20
N LEU A 133 -9.84 -20.06 3.63
CA LEU A 133 -9.78 -18.75 2.97
C LEU A 133 -8.42 -18.09 3.16
N ILE A 134 -7.71 -18.34 4.27
CA ILE A 134 -6.36 -17.83 4.49
C ILE A 134 -5.44 -18.33 3.37
N LEU A 135 -5.45 -19.64 3.13
CA LEU A 135 -4.65 -20.26 2.07
C LEU A 135 -5.07 -19.76 0.68
N ALA A 136 -6.37 -19.64 0.43
CA ALA A 136 -6.89 -19.13 -0.84
C ALA A 136 -6.47 -17.68 -1.10
N CYS A 137 -6.59 -16.78 -0.12
CA CYS A 137 -6.18 -15.38 -0.26
C CYS A 137 -4.67 -15.23 -0.46
N ILE A 138 -3.86 -15.98 0.28
CA ILE A 138 -2.40 -16.01 0.09
C ILE A 138 -2.06 -16.55 -1.30
N ALA A 139 -2.70 -17.63 -1.74
CA ALA A 139 -2.50 -18.19 -3.08
C ALA A 139 -2.86 -17.15 -4.15
N VAL A 140 -4.02 -16.48 -4.06
CA VAL A 140 -4.41 -15.42 -4.99
C VAL A 140 -3.38 -14.28 -5.00
N ALA A 141 -2.88 -13.88 -3.83
CA ALA A 141 -1.88 -12.82 -3.74
C ALA A 141 -0.55 -13.22 -4.40
N VAL A 142 -0.09 -14.45 -4.17
CA VAL A 142 1.12 -14.99 -4.79
C VAL A 142 0.93 -15.16 -6.30
N LEU A 143 -0.20 -15.73 -6.75
CA LEU A 143 -0.51 -15.90 -8.18
C LEU A 143 -0.58 -14.54 -8.88
N TRP A 144 -1.26 -13.56 -8.29
CA TRP A 144 -1.34 -12.21 -8.83
C TRP A 144 0.04 -11.59 -8.96
N SER A 145 0.83 -11.57 -7.88
CA SER A 145 2.20 -11.04 -7.88
C SER A 145 3.13 -11.79 -8.82
N SER A 146 2.83 -13.05 -9.14
CA SER A 146 3.63 -13.86 -10.08
C SER A 146 3.22 -13.70 -11.54
N SER A 147 2.02 -13.18 -11.79
CA SER A 147 1.43 -13.11 -13.12
C SER A 147 2.04 -11.98 -13.98
N PRO A 148 1.96 -12.08 -15.32
CA PRO A 148 2.33 -10.98 -16.20
C PRO A 148 1.50 -9.70 -15.93
N ALA A 149 0.22 -9.84 -15.57
CA ALA A 149 -0.65 -8.72 -15.26
C ALA A 149 -0.22 -8.00 -13.97
N GLY A 150 0.02 -8.75 -12.89
CA GLY A 150 0.56 -8.20 -11.64
C GLY A 150 1.94 -7.58 -11.82
N THR A 151 2.79 -8.17 -12.66
CA THR A 151 4.09 -7.58 -13.03
C THR A 151 3.91 -6.24 -13.75
N ARG A 152 2.95 -6.12 -14.69
CA ARG A 152 2.65 -4.83 -15.35
C ARG A 152 2.18 -3.78 -14.35
N ALA A 153 1.28 -4.16 -13.43
CA ALA A 153 0.81 -3.27 -12.37
C ALA A 153 1.98 -2.82 -11.47
N HIS A 154 2.81 -3.76 -11.01
CA HIS A 154 3.99 -3.46 -10.22
C HIS A 154 4.98 -2.52 -10.94
N ASN A 155 5.24 -2.76 -12.22
CA ASN A 155 6.08 -1.89 -13.04
C ASN A 155 5.48 -0.48 -13.21
N ALA A 156 4.15 -0.37 -13.31
CA ALA A 156 3.50 0.93 -13.36
C ALA A 156 3.76 1.74 -12.08
N CYS A 157 3.88 1.08 -10.94
CA CYS A 157 4.21 1.73 -9.68
C CYS A 157 5.64 2.34 -9.69
N HIS A 158 6.54 1.88 -10.57
CA HIS A 158 7.89 2.45 -10.73
C HIS A 158 7.91 3.68 -11.66
N ARG A 159 6.84 3.97 -12.40
CA ARG A 159 6.84 5.13 -13.30
C ARG A 159 6.94 6.44 -12.53
N LEU A 160 7.86 7.31 -12.96
CA LEU A 160 7.98 8.67 -12.47
C LEU A 160 7.46 9.60 -13.54
N TYR A 161 6.39 10.33 -13.24
CA TYR A 161 5.82 11.31 -14.16
C TYR A 161 6.51 12.67 -13.99
N PRO A 162 6.68 13.45 -15.08
CA PRO A 162 7.14 14.82 -15.00
C PRO A 162 6.25 15.67 -14.08
N VAL A 163 6.87 16.57 -13.33
CA VAL A 163 6.19 17.54 -12.46
C VAL A 163 6.84 18.89 -12.71
N ALA A 164 6.06 19.90 -13.10
CA ALA A 164 6.58 21.25 -13.27
C ALA A 164 7.21 21.78 -11.98
N ALA A 165 8.29 22.57 -12.10
CA ALA A 165 9.06 23.01 -10.95
C ALA A 165 8.35 24.08 -10.09
N SER A 166 7.47 24.88 -10.71
CA SER A 166 6.72 25.97 -10.08
C SER A 166 5.45 26.31 -10.87
N GLY A 167 4.63 27.23 -10.32
CA GLY A 167 3.40 27.72 -10.96
C GLY A 167 2.15 26.88 -10.70
N PRO A 168 1.01 27.24 -11.31
CA PRO A 168 -0.26 26.53 -11.15
C PRO A 168 -0.23 25.10 -11.71
N THR A 169 0.50 24.89 -12.81
CA THR A 169 0.69 23.56 -13.44
C THR A 169 1.38 22.58 -12.51
N ALA A 170 2.37 23.03 -11.72
CA ALA A 170 3.07 22.19 -10.75
C ALA A 170 2.13 21.56 -9.70
N ASN A 171 1.05 22.26 -9.31
CA ASN A 171 0.07 21.71 -8.38
C ASN A 171 -0.72 20.57 -9.02
N ARG A 172 -1.22 20.81 -10.25
CA ARG A 172 -1.97 19.82 -11.02
C ARG A 172 -1.12 18.60 -11.33
N ASP A 173 0.13 18.80 -11.74
CA ASP A 173 1.06 17.71 -12.05
C ASP A 173 1.36 16.86 -10.81
N SER A 174 1.56 17.49 -9.66
CA SER A 174 1.80 16.78 -8.39
C SER A 174 0.60 15.92 -8.01
N LEU A 175 -0.62 16.50 -8.07
CA LEU A 175 -1.86 15.78 -7.80
C LEU A 175 -2.07 14.61 -8.77
N GLN A 176 -1.89 14.85 -10.08
CA GLN A 176 -2.03 13.82 -11.11
C GLN A 176 -1.00 12.71 -10.98
N HIS A 177 0.24 13.06 -10.61
CA HIS A 177 1.27 12.08 -10.28
C HIS A 177 0.83 11.21 -9.10
N GLY A 178 0.25 11.82 -8.06
CA GLY A 178 -0.36 11.13 -6.92
C GLY A 178 -1.45 10.15 -7.33
N LEU A 179 -2.44 10.60 -8.12
CA LEU A 179 -3.54 9.78 -8.64
C LEU A 179 -3.02 8.57 -9.44
N ARG A 180 -2.12 8.80 -10.40
CA ARG A 180 -1.54 7.73 -11.22
C ARG A 180 -0.74 6.72 -10.38
N THR A 181 -0.01 7.22 -9.39
CA THR A 181 0.72 6.37 -8.44
C THR A 181 -0.24 5.55 -7.58
N GLY A 182 -1.34 6.16 -7.12
CA GLY A 182 -2.38 5.52 -6.34
C GLY A 182 -3.03 4.37 -7.11
N VAL A 183 -3.44 4.61 -8.35
CA VAL A 183 -4.06 3.58 -9.21
C VAL A 183 -3.11 2.42 -9.46
N ALA A 184 -1.85 2.71 -9.79
CA ALA A 184 -0.84 1.67 -9.97
C ALA A 184 -0.63 0.87 -8.67
N CYS A 185 -0.54 1.54 -7.53
CA CYS A 185 -0.35 0.89 -6.23
C CYS A 185 -1.55 0.01 -5.84
N ALA A 186 -2.77 0.53 -5.94
CA ALA A 186 -3.99 -0.21 -5.63
C ALA A 186 -4.10 -1.46 -6.52
N THR A 187 -3.88 -1.33 -7.83
CA THR A 187 -3.91 -2.48 -8.76
C THR A 187 -2.79 -3.48 -8.52
N ALA A 188 -1.61 -3.07 -8.08
CA ALA A 188 -0.52 -3.98 -7.78
C ALA A 188 -0.72 -4.72 -6.44
N CYS A 189 -1.22 -4.01 -5.42
CA CYS A 189 -1.18 -4.45 -4.03
C CYS A 189 -2.52 -5.01 -3.51
N TRP A 190 -3.62 -4.90 -4.26
CA TRP A 190 -4.96 -5.26 -3.77
C TRP A 190 -5.09 -6.64 -3.12
N PRO A 191 -4.47 -7.74 -3.63
CA PRO A 191 -4.66 -9.05 -3.00
C PRO A 191 -3.98 -9.14 -1.64
N TRP A 192 -2.79 -8.52 -1.51
CA TRP A 192 -2.05 -8.44 -0.26
C TRP A 192 -2.70 -7.49 0.74
N MET A 193 -3.53 -6.55 0.29
CA MET A 193 -4.36 -5.73 1.18
C MET A 193 -5.56 -6.50 1.73
N LEU A 194 -6.15 -7.42 0.96
CA LEU A 194 -7.30 -8.21 1.40
C LEU A 194 -6.93 -9.43 2.22
N ALA A 195 -5.77 -10.05 1.95
CA ALA A 195 -5.35 -11.27 2.62
C ALA A 195 -5.36 -11.21 4.17
N PRO A 196 -4.96 -10.10 4.83
CA PRO A 196 -5.01 -10.00 6.29
C PRO A 196 -6.42 -10.15 6.89
N PHE A 197 -7.48 -9.82 6.14
CA PHE A 197 -8.87 -9.91 6.62
C PHE A 197 -9.40 -11.35 6.69
N ALA A 198 -8.74 -12.30 6.02
CA ALA A 198 -9.05 -13.72 6.15
C ALA A 198 -8.53 -14.31 7.49
N PHE A 199 -7.64 -13.60 8.18
CA PHE A 199 -7.12 -14.04 9.47
C PHE A 199 -8.11 -13.71 10.60
N PRO A 200 -8.14 -14.51 11.69
CA PRO A 200 -8.85 -14.15 12.91
C PRO A 200 -8.39 -12.80 13.45
N ALA A 201 -9.27 -12.09 14.17
CA ALA A 201 -9.01 -10.73 14.67
C ALA A 201 -7.67 -10.58 15.41
N ALA A 202 -7.26 -11.58 16.20
CA ALA A 202 -5.98 -11.58 16.92
C ALA A 202 -4.74 -11.59 16.00
N TRP A 203 -4.86 -12.17 14.81
CA TRP A 203 -3.77 -12.29 13.83
C TRP A 203 -3.82 -11.23 12.73
N HIS A 204 -4.89 -10.44 12.69
CA HIS A 204 -5.09 -9.42 11.65
C HIS A 204 -3.96 -8.39 11.63
N LEU A 205 -3.67 -7.75 12.76
CA LEU A 205 -2.63 -6.72 12.84
C LEU A 205 -1.21 -7.26 12.51
N PRO A 206 -0.77 -8.41 13.05
CA PRO A 206 0.47 -9.05 12.59
C PRO A 206 0.48 -9.37 11.10
N ALA A 207 -0.62 -9.89 10.53
CA ALA A 207 -0.73 -10.21 9.11
C ALA A 207 -0.61 -8.95 8.24
N MET A 208 -1.22 -7.84 8.65
CA MET A 208 -1.05 -6.54 8.01
C MET A 208 0.40 -6.08 8.06
N ALA A 209 1.05 -6.13 9.23
CA ALA A 209 2.45 -5.73 9.35
C ALA A 209 3.37 -6.55 8.42
N VAL A 210 3.15 -7.86 8.34
CA VAL A 210 3.87 -8.74 7.41
C VAL A 210 3.60 -8.34 5.96
N ALA A 211 2.34 -8.13 5.57
CA ALA A 211 1.99 -7.71 4.21
C ALA A 211 2.61 -6.35 3.84
N ALA A 212 2.65 -5.37 4.76
CA ALA A 212 3.31 -4.09 4.56
C ALA A 212 4.81 -4.28 4.27
N VAL A 213 5.48 -5.12 5.06
CA VAL A 213 6.91 -5.43 4.86
C VAL A 213 7.14 -6.13 3.53
N LEU A 214 6.32 -7.14 3.18
CA LEU A 214 6.42 -7.86 1.90
C LEU A 214 6.27 -6.90 0.72
N LEU A 215 5.23 -6.07 0.73
CA LEU A 215 4.97 -5.09 -0.31
C LEU A 215 6.06 -4.02 -0.40
N PHE A 216 6.58 -3.56 0.75
CA PHE A 216 7.71 -2.63 0.77
C PHE A 216 8.97 -3.25 0.18
N VAL A 217 9.30 -4.50 0.53
CA VAL A 217 10.45 -5.21 -0.06
C VAL A 217 10.25 -5.40 -1.56
N GLU A 218 9.06 -5.82 -1.99
CA GLU A 218 8.72 -5.93 -3.41
C GLU A 218 8.91 -4.59 -4.14
N ARG A 219 8.51 -3.49 -3.50
CA ARG A 219 8.67 -2.11 -4.02
C ARG A 219 10.12 -1.72 -4.29
N THR A 220 11.05 -2.24 -3.49
CA THR A 220 12.49 -2.00 -3.67
C THR A 220 13.11 -2.85 -4.78
N GLY A 221 12.38 -3.84 -5.28
CA GLY A 221 12.79 -4.68 -6.40
C GLY A 221 12.87 -3.91 -7.72
N PRO A 222 13.63 -4.43 -8.70
CA PRO A 222 13.71 -3.83 -10.03
C PRO A 222 12.42 -4.02 -10.82
N SER A 223 12.19 -3.18 -11.83
CA SER A 223 11.15 -3.43 -12.83
C SER A 223 11.52 -4.65 -13.68
N LEU A 224 10.54 -5.52 -13.97
CA LEU A 224 10.77 -6.81 -14.63
C LEU A 224 10.01 -6.92 -15.95
N ARG A 225 10.46 -7.77 -16.86
CA ARG A 225 9.67 -8.09 -18.07
C ARG A 225 8.40 -8.86 -17.66
N PRO A 226 7.19 -8.49 -18.14
CA PRO A 226 5.95 -9.20 -17.83
C PRO A 226 6.02 -10.67 -18.26
N ALA A 227 6.13 -11.58 -17.29
CA ALA A 227 6.17 -13.02 -17.48
C ALA A 227 5.77 -13.70 -16.16
N TRP A 228 5.40 -14.98 -16.21
CA TRP A 228 5.20 -15.77 -15.01
C TRP A 228 6.53 -15.95 -14.27
N ARG A 229 6.65 -15.31 -13.11
CA ARG A 229 7.88 -15.30 -12.30
C ARG A 229 7.54 -15.19 -10.83
N LEU A 230 8.34 -15.81 -9.98
CA LEU A 230 8.18 -15.62 -8.54
C LEU A 230 8.40 -14.13 -8.17
N PRO A 231 7.60 -13.56 -7.24
CA PRO A 231 7.76 -12.19 -6.75
C PRO A 231 9.17 -11.97 -6.20
N TYR A 232 9.68 -10.75 -6.30
CA TYR A 232 11.03 -10.39 -5.87
C TYR A 232 11.30 -10.78 -4.41
N VAL A 233 10.34 -10.57 -3.52
CA VAL A 233 10.45 -10.95 -2.10
C VAL A 233 10.63 -12.45 -1.92
N LEU A 234 9.84 -13.28 -2.62
CA LEU A 234 9.97 -14.73 -2.54
C LEU A 234 11.28 -15.22 -3.18
N ARG A 235 11.72 -14.63 -4.30
CA ARG A 235 13.02 -14.94 -4.89
C ARG A 235 14.16 -14.62 -3.93
N ARG A 236 14.08 -13.50 -3.20
CA ARG A 236 15.08 -13.10 -2.21
C ARG A 236 15.13 -14.06 -1.03
N LEU A 237 13.98 -14.52 -0.56
CA LEU A 237 13.86 -15.50 0.53
C LEU A 237 14.41 -16.87 0.12
N LEU A 238 14.04 -17.37 -1.05
CA LEU A 238 14.44 -18.70 -1.52
C LEU A 238 15.91 -18.78 -1.98
N HIS A 239 16.43 -17.73 -2.61
CA HIS A 239 17.77 -17.77 -3.22
C HIS A 239 18.87 -17.09 -2.39
N GLY A 240 18.58 -16.58 -1.18
CA GLY A 240 19.56 -16.10 -0.20
C GLY A 240 20.69 -15.23 -0.76
N LYS A 241 20.52 -13.89 -0.72
CA LYS A 241 21.36 -12.87 -1.40
C LYS A 241 21.44 -13.09 -2.92
N PRO A 242 21.30 -12.02 -3.75
CA PRO A 242 21.53 -12.18 -5.18
C PRO A 242 22.95 -12.71 -5.37
N ARG A 243 23.07 -13.84 -6.09
CA ARG A 243 24.32 -14.16 -6.80
C ARG A 243 24.61 -12.94 -7.67
N THR A 244 25.52 -12.08 -7.21
CA THR A 244 26.11 -11.04 -8.03
C THR A 244 26.75 -11.75 -9.20
N SER A 245 26.06 -11.81 -10.34
CA SER A 245 26.70 -12.03 -11.62
C SER A 245 27.49 -10.76 -11.94
N LEU A 246 28.63 -10.63 -11.27
CA LEU A 246 29.73 -9.81 -11.76
C LEU A 246 30.30 -10.54 -12.99
N GLY A 247 30.23 -9.87 -14.13
CA GLY A 247 30.73 -10.33 -15.43
C GLY A 247 29.58 -10.40 -16.44
N ARG A 248 29.59 -9.72 -17.58
CA ARG A 248 30.72 -9.32 -18.42
C ARG A 248 30.30 -8.16 -19.35
N ALA A 249 31.31 -7.40 -19.80
CA ALA A 249 31.24 -6.21 -20.62
C ALA A 249 30.50 -6.37 -21.97
N THR A 250 30.00 -5.25 -22.48
CA THR A 250 30.36 -4.76 -23.83
C THR A 250 30.37 -3.22 -23.81
N ARG A 251 31.58 -2.66 -23.85
CA ARG A 251 31.81 -1.40 -24.57
C ARG A 251 31.66 -1.74 -26.05
N HIS A 252 30.87 -0.98 -26.78
CA HIS A 252 31.12 -0.52 -28.14
C HIS A 252 30.23 0.70 -28.36
#